data_AF-A0A2G4G3M9-F1
#
_entry.id   AF-A0A2G4G3M9-F1
#
_cell.length_a   1.000
_cell.length_b   1.000
_cell.length_c   1.000
_cell.angle_alpha   90.00
_cell.angle_beta   90.00
_cell.angle_gamma   90.00
#
_symmetry.space_group_name_H-M   'P 1'
#
loop_
_entity.id
_entity.type
_entity.pdbx_description
1 polymer ?
#
loop_
_entity_poly.entity_id
_entity_poly.type
_entity_poly.pdbx_seq_one_letter_code
_entity_poly.pdbx_strand_id
1 'polypeptide(L)'
;MAEQLPQITLRQQAQLLDWGAELQAAPNWVGSLPVALLERCWLRLRRISLEQLALVLPPDASAEAPELVRYRAWISAGAPAWSAQLRCWQEFGQPACQEALRHFWGHQERGNHGWTFAAYLELLETYRNQFQPGAVRALPLIVLARSGQREPHRLHWLTPPLASRCGTLAPDRTG
;
A
#
# COMPACT_ATOMS: atom_id res chain seq x y z
N MET A 1 19.13 -4.78 0.72
CA MET A 1 19.41 -3.32 0.69
C MET A 1 18.61 -2.68 1.80
N ALA A 2 19.24 -2.01 2.77
CA ALA A 2 18.52 -1.40 3.88
C ALA A 2 17.72 -0.19 3.38
N GLU A 3 16.39 -0.29 3.34
CA GLU A 3 15.53 0.85 3.02
C GLU A 3 15.76 1.96 4.05
N GLN A 4 16.25 3.11 3.57
CA GLN A 4 16.40 4.29 4.39
C GLN A 4 15.01 4.89 4.61
N LEU A 5 14.59 4.96 5.87
CA LEU A 5 13.39 5.70 6.25
C LEU A 5 13.53 7.16 5.78
N PRO A 6 12.45 7.75 5.24
CA PRO A 6 12.45 9.18 4.92
C PRO A 6 12.78 10.00 6.17
N GLN A 7 13.37 11.18 5.98
CA GLN A 7 13.67 12.08 7.10
C GLN A 7 12.38 12.42 7.85
N ILE A 8 12.26 11.88 9.06
CA ILE A 8 11.19 12.15 10.01
C ILE A 8 11.74 13.06 11.11
N THR A 9 10.93 14.02 11.52
CA THR A 9 11.28 14.91 12.63
C THR A 9 11.20 14.18 13.97
N LEU A 10 11.85 14.69 15.01
CA LEU A 10 11.75 14.13 16.37
C LEU A 10 10.30 14.07 16.87
N ARG A 11 9.49 15.08 16.55
CA ARG A 11 8.06 15.11 16.87
C ARG A 11 7.31 13.95 16.21
N GLN A 12 7.60 13.66 14.95
CA GLN A 12 6.99 12.56 14.22
C GLN A 12 7.45 11.21 14.73
N GLN A 13 8.71 11.09 15.13
CA GLN A 13 9.21 9.89 15.77
C GLN A 13 8.46 9.61 17.07
N ALA A 14 8.23 10.63 17.91
CA ALA A 14 7.42 10.48 19.12
C ALA A 14 5.99 10.02 18.80
N GLN A 15 5.34 10.63 17.80
CA GLN A 15 3.99 10.21 17.36
C GLN A 15 3.95 8.74 16.88
N LEU A 16 4.95 8.30 16.13
CA LEU A 16 5.04 6.90 15.68
C LEU A 16 5.27 5.93 16.85
N LEU A 17 6.03 6.33 17.88
CA LEU A 17 6.20 5.54 19.09
C LEU A 17 4.88 5.42 19.86
N ASP A 18 4.13 6.50 20.00
CA ASP A 18 2.83 6.50 20.68
C ASP A 18 1.85 5.55 19.97
N TRP A 19 1.72 5.66 18.64
CA TRP A 19 0.85 4.77 17.87
C TRP A 19 1.36 3.31 17.86
N GLY A 20 2.67 3.11 17.91
CA GLY A 20 3.28 1.81 18.07
C GLY A 20 2.93 1.17 19.41
N ALA A 21 2.95 1.94 20.51
CA ALA A 21 2.55 1.48 21.84
C ALA A 21 1.05 1.12 21.88
N GLU A 22 0.19 1.95 21.27
CA GLU A 22 -1.23 1.63 21.11
C GLU A 22 -1.44 0.30 20.37
N LEU A 23 -0.66 0.05 19.29
CA LEU A 23 -0.71 -1.21 18.55
C LEU A 23 -0.25 -2.41 19.38
N GLN A 24 0.79 -2.27 20.20
CA GLN A 24 1.22 -3.34 21.10
C GLN A 24 0.14 -3.65 22.16
N ALA A 25 -0.59 -2.65 22.63
CA ALA A 25 -1.65 -2.82 23.62
C ALA A 25 -2.95 -3.41 23.04
N ALA A 26 -3.14 -3.38 21.72
CA ALA A 26 -4.37 -3.86 21.08
C ALA A 26 -4.58 -5.37 21.33
N PRO A 27 -5.74 -5.82 21.84
CA PRO A 27 -5.93 -7.24 22.13
C PRO A 27 -6.10 -8.06 20.84
N ASN A 28 -6.78 -7.49 19.83
CA ASN A 28 -7.26 -8.23 18.66
C ASN A 28 -7.02 -7.43 17.37
N TRP A 29 -7.07 -8.13 16.24
CA TRP A 29 -7.15 -7.53 14.91
C TRP A 29 -8.51 -6.83 14.70
N VAL A 30 -8.51 -5.51 14.55
CA VAL A 30 -9.73 -4.69 14.38
C VAL A 30 -9.52 -3.55 13.38
N GLY A 31 -10.61 -3.03 12.80
CA GLY A 31 -10.57 -1.95 11.80
C GLY A 31 -10.04 -0.61 12.33
N SER A 32 -10.10 -0.38 13.65
CA SER A 32 -9.62 0.85 14.30
C SER A 32 -8.09 0.91 14.49
N LEU A 33 -7.37 -0.14 14.11
CA LEU A 33 -5.91 -0.21 14.23
C LEU A 33 -5.22 0.90 13.44
N PRO A 34 -4.11 1.46 13.97
CA PRO A 34 -3.45 2.61 13.38
C PRO A 34 -2.68 2.24 12.11
N VAL A 35 -2.82 3.07 11.07
CA VAL A 35 -1.94 3.12 9.91
C VAL A 35 -1.37 4.53 9.80
N ALA A 36 -0.04 4.63 9.71
CA ALA A 36 0.65 5.90 9.55
C ALA A 36 0.78 6.24 8.06
N LEU A 37 0.42 7.47 7.68
CA LEU A 37 0.58 8.00 6.34
C LEU A 37 1.51 9.22 6.37
N LEU A 38 2.59 9.18 5.59
CA LEU A 38 3.55 10.27 5.48
C LEU A 38 3.50 10.92 4.09
N GLU A 39 3.04 12.16 4.04
CA GLU A 39 3.15 13.02 2.85
C GLU A 39 4.53 13.67 2.81
N ARG A 40 5.38 13.26 1.85
CA ARG A 40 6.77 13.74 1.75
C ARG A 40 6.89 15.22 1.41
N CYS A 41 5.98 15.75 0.59
CA CYS A 41 6.06 17.14 0.11
C CYS A 41 5.84 18.16 1.23
N TRP A 42 5.03 17.80 2.23
CA TRP A 42 4.67 18.66 3.35
C TRP A 42 5.26 18.17 4.68
N LEU A 43 6.04 17.08 4.64
CA LEU A 43 6.45 16.31 5.81
C LEU A 43 5.28 16.13 6.79
N ARG A 44 4.10 15.79 6.26
CA ARG A 44 2.88 15.67 7.08
C ARG A 44 2.68 14.20 7.42
N LEU A 45 2.82 13.90 8.70
CA LEU A 45 2.49 12.59 9.26
C LEU A 45 1.06 12.64 9.79
N ARG A 46 0.22 11.71 9.33
CA ARG A 46 -1.14 11.52 9.85
C ARG A 46 -1.37 10.08 10.25
N ARG A 47 -2.19 9.90 11.27
CA ARG A 47 -2.77 8.61 11.63
C ARG A 47 -4.14 8.49 10.97
N ILE A 48 -4.40 7.33 10.41
CA ILE A 48 -5.74 6.89 10.02
C ILE A 48 -6.01 5.52 10.63
N SER A 49 -7.27 5.10 10.66
CA SER A 49 -7.60 3.71 10.96
C SER A 49 -7.47 2.84 9.71
N LEU A 50 -7.29 1.53 9.93
CA LEU A 50 -7.22 0.55 8.85
C LEU A 50 -8.47 0.57 7.96
N GLU A 51 -9.65 0.69 8.56
CA GLU A 51 -10.93 0.79 7.84
C GLU A 51 -11.04 2.07 6.98
N GLN A 52 -10.35 3.14 7.35
CA GLN A 52 -10.31 4.39 6.58
C GLN A 52 -9.30 4.35 5.43
N LEU A 53 -8.40 3.37 5.38
CA LEU A 53 -7.30 3.34 4.42
C LEU A 53 -7.79 3.36 2.97
N ALA A 54 -8.80 2.56 2.64
CA ALA A 54 -9.35 2.51 1.28
C ALA A 54 -10.12 3.79 0.89
N LEU A 55 -10.59 4.58 1.87
CA LEU A 55 -11.24 5.87 1.60
C LEU A 55 -10.20 6.97 1.36
N VAL A 56 -9.11 6.94 2.13
CA VAL A 56 -8.07 7.98 2.13
C VAL A 56 -7.03 7.76 1.04
N LEU A 57 -6.72 6.50 0.73
CA LEU A 57 -5.80 6.07 -0.31
C LEU A 57 -6.45 4.89 -1.06
N PRO A 58 -7.40 5.15 -1.98
CA PRO A 58 -8.13 4.10 -2.67
C PRO A 58 -7.16 3.25 -3.52
N PRO A 59 -7.17 1.92 -3.38
CA PRO A 59 -6.38 1.05 -4.23
C PRO A 59 -6.90 1.04 -5.66
N ASP A 60 -5.99 0.84 -6.60
CA ASP A 60 -6.34 0.63 -8.00
C ASP A 60 -6.86 -0.80 -8.20
N ALA A 61 -8.17 -0.91 -8.39
CA ALA A 61 -8.89 -2.15 -8.65
C ALA A 61 -9.19 -2.34 -10.15
N SER A 62 -8.63 -1.52 -11.05
CA SER A 62 -8.88 -1.65 -12.50
C SER A 62 -8.46 -3.03 -13.05
N ALA A 63 -7.46 -3.66 -12.43
CA ALA A 63 -7.01 -5.01 -12.75
C ALA A 63 -8.00 -6.12 -12.34
N GLU A 64 -8.96 -5.79 -11.48
CA GLU A 64 -9.92 -6.72 -10.86
C GLU A 64 -11.31 -6.64 -11.51
N ALA A 65 -11.43 -5.92 -12.64
CA ALA A 65 -12.65 -5.89 -13.42
C ALA A 65 -13.06 -7.33 -13.81
N PRO A 66 -14.34 -7.72 -13.67
CA PRO A 66 -14.79 -9.10 -13.82
C PRO A 66 -14.44 -9.69 -15.19
N GLU A 67 -14.48 -8.87 -16.24
CA GLU A 67 -14.11 -9.21 -17.61
C GLU A 67 -12.63 -9.63 -17.69
N LEU A 68 -11.75 -8.85 -17.06
CA LEU A 68 -10.30 -9.09 -17.05
C LEU A 68 -9.93 -10.29 -16.18
N VAL A 69 -10.57 -10.45 -15.03
CA VAL A 69 -10.39 -11.61 -14.15
C VAL A 69 -10.79 -12.89 -14.87
N ARG A 70 -11.95 -12.91 -15.52
CA ARG A 70 -12.43 -14.08 -16.26
C ARG A 70 -11.54 -14.38 -17.46
N TYR A 71 -11.15 -13.36 -18.21
CA TYR A 71 -10.20 -13.52 -19.32
C TYR A 71 -8.89 -14.16 -18.85
N ARG A 72 -8.28 -13.62 -17.77
CA ARG A 72 -7.05 -14.18 -17.18
C ARG A 72 -7.22 -15.62 -16.72
N ALA A 73 -8.35 -15.97 -16.13
CA ALA A 73 -8.65 -17.33 -15.70
C ALA A 73 -8.64 -18.32 -16.88
N TRP A 74 -9.19 -17.95 -18.03
CA TRP A 74 -9.13 -18.79 -19.24
C TRP A 74 -7.72 -18.90 -19.80
N ILE A 75 -6.96 -17.80 -19.84
CA ILE A 75 -5.54 -17.84 -20.25
C ILE A 75 -4.74 -18.77 -19.33
N SER A 76 -4.92 -18.68 -18.01
CA SER A 76 -4.23 -19.58 -17.06
C SER A 76 -4.66 -21.03 -17.20
N ALA A 77 -5.89 -21.29 -17.66
CA ALA A 77 -6.38 -22.63 -17.98
C ALA A 77 -5.88 -23.15 -19.34
N GLY A 78 -5.02 -22.41 -20.04
CA GLY A 78 -4.44 -22.79 -21.34
C GLY A 78 -5.31 -22.47 -22.55
N ALA A 79 -6.37 -21.67 -22.39
CA ALA A 79 -7.19 -21.26 -23.53
C ALA A 79 -6.41 -20.29 -24.44
N PRO A 80 -6.52 -20.43 -25.78
CA PRO A 80 -6.01 -19.45 -26.71
C PRO A 80 -6.60 -18.06 -26.49
N ALA A 81 -5.80 -17.00 -26.64
CA ALA A 81 -6.22 -15.63 -26.38
C ALA A 81 -7.48 -15.21 -27.18
N TRP A 82 -7.56 -15.59 -28.46
CA TRP A 82 -8.70 -15.28 -29.32
C TRP A 82 -10.01 -15.91 -28.81
N SER A 83 -9.94 -17.13 -28.27
CA SER A 83 -11.12 -17.87 -27.81
C SER A 83 -11.57 -17.36 -26.44
N ALA A 84 -10.62 -17.03 -25.56
CA ALA A 84 -10.89 -16.35 -24.29
C ALA A 84 -11.54 -14.98 -24.51
N GLN A 85 -11.08 -14.21 -25.51
CA GLN A 85 -11.66 -12.92 -25.86
C GLN A 85 -13.10 -13.04 -26.37
N LEU A 86 -13.36 -13.99 -27.29
CA LEU A 86 -14.70 -14.23 -27.80
C LEU A 86 -15.67 -14.65 -26.69
N ARG A 87 -15.22 -15.54 -25.79
CA ARG A 87 -16.00 -15.96 -24.60
C ARG A 87 -16.29 -14.79 -23.66
N CYS A 88 -15.32 -13.91 -23.45
CA CYS A 88 -15.48 -12.71 -22.64
C CYS A 88 -16.58 -11.79 -23.22
N TRP A 89 -16.56 -11.58 -24.54
CA TRP A 89 -17.59 -10.82 -25.24
C TRP A 89 -18.97 -11.46 -25.18
N GLN A 90 -19.04 -12.79 -25.22
CA GLN A 90 -20.32 -13.52 -25.08
C GLN A 90 -20.88 -13.41 -23.66
N GLU A 91 -20.03 -13.43 -22.62
CA GLU A 91 -20.46 -13.40 -21.22
C GLU A 91 -20.81 -11.98 -20.73
N PHE A 92 -19.97 -10.99 -21.06
CA PHE A 92 -20.08 -9.62 -20.50
C PHE A 92 -20.47 -8.56 -21.52
N GLY A 93 -20.41 -8.88 -22.82
CA GLY A 93 -20.61 -7.92 -23.90
C GLY A 93 -19.32 -7.20 -24.30
N GLN A 94 -19.15 -7.00 -25.62
CA GLN A 94 -17.98 -6.33 -26.18
C GLN A 94 -17.72 -4.92 -25.61
N PRO A 95 -18.72 -4.04 -25.39
CA PRO A 95 -18.47 -2.70 -24.86
C PRO A 95 -17.87 -2.72 -23.44
N ALA A 96 -18.38 -3.59 -22.56
CA ALA A 96 -17.90 -3.73 -21.19
C ALA A 96 -16.44 -4.21 -21.16
N CYS A 97 -16.10 -5.22 -21.96
CA CYS A 97 -14.71 -5.70 -22.07
C CYS A 97 -13.75 -4.62 -22.61
N GLN A 98 -14.18 -3.82 -23.59
CA GLN A 98 -13.38 -2.72 -24.12
C GLN A 98 -13.20 -1.60 -23.08
N GLU A 99 -14.26 -1.27 -22.34
CA GLU A 99 -14.21 -0.30 -21.26
C GLU A 99 -13.26 -0.75 -20.15
N ALA A 100 -13.40 -1.98 -19.66
CA ALA A 100 -12.50 -2.57 -18.67
C ALA A 100 -11.02 -2.50 -19.10
N LEU A 101 -10.72 -2.83 -20.37
CA LEU A 101 -9.37 -2.70 -20.93
C LEU A 101 -8.89 -1.24 -20.94
N ARG A 102 -9.72 -0.29 -21.40
CA ARG A 102 -9.37 1.13 -21.39
C ARG A 102 -9.09 1.64 -19.98
N HIS A 103 -9.90 1.25 -19.00
CA HIS A 103 -9.69 1.60 -17.60
C HIS A 103 -8.38 1.01 -17.08
N PHE A 104 -8.14 -0.29 -17.30
CA PHE A 104 -6.91 -0.96 -16.88
C PHE A 104 -5.66 -0.30 -17.46
N TRP A 105 -5.62 -0.02 -18.75
CA TRP A 105 -4.47 0.65 -19.38
C TRP A 105 -4.34 2.11 -18.95
N GLY A 106 -5.44 2.85 -18.86
CA GLY A 106 -5.42 4.23 -18.38
C GLY A 106 -4.96 4.37 -16.94
N HIS A 107 -5.20 3.35 -16.10
CA HIS A 107 -4.70 3.28 -14.73
C HIS A 107 -3.23 2.84 -14.65
N GLN A 108 -2.77 1.94 -15.53
CA GLN A 108 -1.34 1.66 -15.65
C GLN A 108 -0.52 2.89 -16.06
N GLU A 109 -1.04 3.71 -16.97
CA GLU A 109 -0.36 4.92 -17.46
C GLU A 109 -0.36 6.06 -16.44
N ARG A 110 -1.49 6.27 -15.74
CA ARG A 110 -1.59 7.30 -14.68
C ARG A 110 -0.86 6.87 -13.41
N GLY A 111 -0.82 5.56 -13.15
CA GLY A 111 -0.16 4.93 -12.03
C GLY A 111 -0.72 5.41 -10.70
N ASN A 112 -1.43 4.55 -9.96
CA ASN A 112 -1.74 4.83 -8.55
C ASN A 112 -0.49 4.70 -7.65
N HIS A 113 0.68 5.09 -8.16
CA HIS A 113 1.99 4.94 -7.56
C HIS A 113 2.21 3.53 -6.99
N GLY A 114 1.85 2.50 -7.75
CA GLY A 114 2.00 1.09 -7.34
C GLY A 114 1.00 0.61 -6.28
N TRP A 115 0.06 1.45 -5.84
CA TRP A 115 -0.99 1.09 -4.89
C TRP A 115 -2.17 0.40 -5.56
N THR A 116 -1.94 -0.88 -5.87
CA THR A 116 -2.93 -1.77 -6.47
C THR A 116 -3.82 -2.42 -5.41
N PHE A 117 -4.93 -3.00 -5.83
CA PHE A 117 -5.77 -3.82 -4.96
C PHE A 117 -5.00 -4.99 -4.35
N ALA A 118 -4.10 -5.62 -5.11
CA ALA A 118 -3.22 -6.67 -4.61
C ALA A 118 -2.30 -6.16 -3.46
N ALA A 119 -1.66 -5.00 -3.63
CA ALA A 119 -0.80 -4.41 -2.60
C ALA A 119 -1.60 -4.03 -1.33
N TYR A 120 -2.84 -3.57 -1.49
CA TYR A 120 -3.74 -3.31 -0.38
C TYR A 120 -4.09 -4.60 0.38
N LEU A 121 -4.45 -5.68 -0.32
CA LEU A 121 -4.75 -6.97 0.31
C LEU A 121 -3.51 -7.56 1.01
N GLU A 122 -2.33 -7.45 0.40
CA GLU A 122 -1.07 -7.88 0.99
C GLU A 122 -0.78 -7.13 2.30
N LEU A 123 -1.05 -5.82 2.34
CA LEU A 123 -0.95 -5.06 3.59
C LEU A 123 -1.92 -5.62 4.64
N LEU A 124 -3.19 -5.82 4.30
CA LEU A 124 -4.20 -6.34 5.25
C LEU A 124 -3.81 -7.71 5.80
N GLU A 125 -3.37 -8.61 4.92
CA GLU A 125 -2.97 -9.96 5.29
C GLU A 125 -1.73 -9.94 6.18
N THR A 126 -0.70 -9.20 5.78
CA THR A 126 0.53 -9.05 6.57
C THR A 126 0.23 -8.48 7.94
N TYR A 127 -0.62 -7.45 8.01
CA TYR A 127 -0.95 -6.81 9.28
C TYR A 127 -1.79 -7.73 10.18
N ARG A 128 -2.76 -8.47 9.60
CA ARG A 128 -3.54 -9.47 10.33
C ARG A 128 -2.66 -10.58 10.91
N ASN A 129 -1.69 -11.05 10.14
CA ASN A 129 -0.78 -12.13 10.56
C ASN A 129 0.10 -11.73 11.76
N GLN A 130 0.33 -10.44 11.98
CA GLN A 130 1.07 -9.95 13.16
C GLN A 130 0.30 -10.08 14.48
N PHE A 131 -1.00 -10.41 14.43
CA PHE A 131 -1.80 -10.72 15.63
C PHE A 131 -1.80 -12.21 15.97
N GLN A 132 -1.09 -13.03 15.21
CA GLN A 132 -0.89 -14.44 15.57
C GLN A 132 0.04 -14.58 16.78
N PRO A 133 -0.10 -15.65 17.59
CA PRO A 133 0.78 -15.90 18.73
C PRO A 133 2.26 -15.92 18.33
N GLY A 134 3.10 -15.18 19.06
CA GLY A 134 4.55 -15.11 18.82
C GLY A 134 4.99 -14.18 17.69
N ALA A 135 4.06 -13.53 16.97
CA ALA A 135 4.41 -12.55 15.94
C ALA A 135 4.77 -11.19 16.55
N VAL A 136 5.71 -10.49 15.92
CA VAL A 136 6.05 -9.11 16.29
C VAL A 136 5.11 -8.16 15.58
N ARG A 137 4.45 -7.29 16.34
CA ARG A 137 3.57 -6.26 15.78
C ARG A 137 4.39 -5.06 15.34
N ALA A 138 4.24 -4.69 14.08
CA ALA A 138 4.88 -3.55 13.47
C ALA A 138 3.82 -2.58 12.97
N LEU A 139 4.04 -1.28 13.22
CA LEU A 139 3.14 -0.24 12.74
C LEU A 139 3.37 -0.05 11.22
N PRO A 140 2.34 -0.17 10.37
CA PRO A 140 2.48 0.16 8.96
C PRO A 140 2.63 1.66 8.77
N LEU A 141 3.70 2.06 8.09
CA LEU A 141 3.96 3.41 7.62
C LEU A 141 3.94 3.42 6.09
N ILE A 142 2.93 4.04 5.52
CA ILE A 142 2.83 4.28 4.08
C ILE A 142 3.40 5.67 3.77
N VAL A 143 4.52 5.69 3.05
CA VAL A 143 5.16 6.90 2.56
C VAL A 143 4.60 7.21 1.18
N LEU A 144 3.91 8.35 1.09
CA LEU A 144 3.26 8.75 -0.15
C LEU A 144 4.29 9.24 -1.17
N ALA A 145 4.02 8.88 -2.43
CA ALA A 145 4.81 9.28 -3.57
C ALA A 145 4.62 10.77 -3.80
N ARG A 146 5.65 11.42 -4.34
CA ARG A 146 5.55 12.81 -4.73
C ARG A 146 4.59 12.96 -5.90
N SER A 147 3.67 13.92 -5.81
CA SER A 147 2.79 14.28 -6.91
C SER A 147 3.61 14.61 -8.16
N GLY A 148 3.21 14.05 -9.31
CA GLY A 148 3.90 14.23 -10.59
C GLY A 148 5.17 13.40 -10.80
N GLN A 149 5.58 12.57 -9.83
CA GLN A 149 6.72 11.65 -9.97
C GLN A 149 6.23 10.22 -10.24
N ARG A 150 6.98 9.45 -11.03
CA ARG A 150 6.66 8.03 -11.30
C ARG A 150 7.09 7.07 -10.18
N GLU A 151 7.47 7.59 -9.02
CA GLU A 151 7.85 6.75 -7.89
C GLU A 151 6.61 6.11 -7.24
N PRO A 152 6.72 4.87 -6.72
CA PRO A 152 5.63 4.23 -6.01
C PRO A 152 5.50 4.73 -4.56
N HIS A 153 4.31 4.56 -3.98
CA HIS A 153 4.11 4.54 -2.55
C HIS A 153 4.99 3.46 -1.92
N ARG A 154 5.56 3.74 -0.74
CA ARG A 154 6.39 2.76 -0.02
C ARG A 154 5.73 2.37 1.28
N LEU A 155 5.70 1.08 1.56
CA LEU A 155 5.22 0.53 2.82
C LEU A 155 6.42 0.14 3.67
N HIS A 156 6.51 0.68 4.88
CA HIS A 156 7.48 0.28 5.89
C HIS A 156 6.76 -0.29 7.10
N TRP A 157 7.29 -1.38 7.66
CA TRP A 157 6.80 -1.98 8.88
C TRP A 157 7.72 -1.56 10.03
N LEU A 158 7.17 -0.76 10.94
CA LEU A 158 7.92 -0.13 12.02
C LEU A 158 7.84 -0.97 13.30
N THR A 159 8.93 -1.62 13.69
CA THR A 159 9.03 -2.37 14.95
C THR A 159 9.57 -1.48 16.08
N PRO A 160 9.04 -1.59 17.30
CA PRO A 160 9.65 -0.97 18.48
C PRO A 160 10.92 -1.70 18.94
N PRO A 161 11.91 -1.00 19.51
CA PRO A 161 12.06 0.46 19.47
C PRO A 161 12.44 0.87 18.06
N LEU A 162 11.83 1.95 17.55
CA LEU A 162 12.11 2.53 16.23
C LEU A 162 13.60 2.91 16.15
N ALA A 163 14.44 1.95 15.77
CA ALA A 163 15.89 2.09 15.90
C ALA A 163 16.34 3.24 15.00
N SER A 164 16.77 4.30 15.67
CA SER A 164 17.23 5.56 15.16
C SER A 164 18.16 5.37 13.97
N ARG A 165 17.68 5.74 12.78
CA ARG A 165 18.55 6.24 11.71
C ARG A 165 18.15 7.66 11.33
N CYS A 166 17.96 8.50 12.36
CA CYS A 166 18.19 9.92 12.21
C CYS A 166 19.69 10.09 11.93
N GLY A 167 20.02 10.53 10.71
CA GLY A 167 21.40 10.84 10.35
C GLY A 167 22.01 11.75 11.41
N THR A 168 23.09 11.28 12.02
CA THR A 168 23.92 12.08 12.90
C THR A 168 24.43 13.26 12.08
N LEU A 169 23.85 14.45 12.29
CA LEU A 169 24.55 15.70 11.99
C LEU A 169 25.79 15.66 12.87
N ALA A 170 26.93 15.32 12.26
CA ALA A 170 28.23 15.44 12.90
C ALA A 170 28.37 16.92 13.32
N PRO A 171 28.77 17.22 14.56
CA PRO A 171 29.14 18.58 14.90
C PRO A 171 30.37 18.95 14.06
N ASP A 172 30.28 20.07 13.36
CA ASP A 172 31.41 20.75 12.73
C ASP A 172 32.58 20.77 13.71
N ARG A 173 33.66 20.07 13.33
CA ARG A 173 34.96 20.29 13.96
C ARG A 173 35.55 21.52 13.28
N THR A 174 35.34 22.66 13.91
CA THR A 174 36.20 23.82 13.75
C THR A 174 37.63 23.43 14.12
N GLY A 175 38.54 23.67 13.18
CA GLY A 175 39.99 23.65 13.33
C GLY A 175 40.56 24.75 12.45
#